data_AF-A0A0A0C1D8-F1
#
_entry.id   AF-A0A0A0C1D8-F1
#
_cell.length_a   1.000
_cell.length_b   1.000
_cell.length_c   1.000
_cell.angle_alpha   90.00
_cell.angle_beta   90.00
_cell.angle_gamma   90.00
#
_symmetry.space_group_name_H-M   'P 1'
#
loop_
_entity.id
_entity.type
_entity.pdbx_description
1 polymer ?
#
loop_
_entity_poly.entity_id
_entity_poly.type
_entity_poly.pdbx_seq_one_letter_code
_entity_poly.pdbx_strand_id
1 'polypeptide(L)'
;MGAVDTRKDTAPTGLRDRTRRAVRQEISAAAMDLFLREGFENTTVDQVVEAAGISRRSFFRYFATKEDVVLGDLLERGRRVAAELARR
;
A
#
# COMPACT_ATOMS: atom_id res chain seq x y z
N MET A 1 -31.90 -23.54 -20.71
CA MET A 1 -31.65 -22.52 -21.75
C MET A 1 -32.19 -21.20 -21.22
N GLY A 2 -31.38 -20.47 -20.45
CA GLY A 2 -31.72 -19.18 -19.87
C GLY A 2 -30.46 -18.34 -19.92
N ALA A 3 -30.56 -17.17 -20.55
CA ALA A 3 -29.45 -16.38 -21.04
C ALA A 3 -28.46 -16.02 -19.92
N VAL A 4 -27.19 -16.31 -20.17
CA VAL A 4 -26.06 -15.67 -19.50
C VAL A 4 -26.11 -14.20 -19.92
N ASP A 5 -26.63 -13.33 -19.04
CA ASP A 5 -26.52 -11.88 -19.21
C ASP A 5 -25.04 -11.50 -19.13
N THR A 6 -24.44 -11.45 -20.31
CA THR A 6 -23.04 -11.14 -20.53
C THR A 6 -22.93 -9.62 -20.68
N ARG A 7 -23.19 -8.89 -19.61
CA ARG A 7 -22.73 -7.51 -19.49
C ARG A 7 -21.62 -7.47 -18.46
N LYS A 8 -20.42 -7.73 -18.98
CA LYS A 8 -19.15 -7.53 -18.30
C LYS A 8 -18.99 -6.01 -18.14
N ASP A 9 -19.51 -5.45 -17.05
CA ASP A 9 -19.26 -4.05 -16.67
C ASP A 9 -17.78 -3.90 -16.27
N THR A 10 -16.93 -3.67 -17.28
CA THR A 10 -15.51 -3.37 -17.12
C THR A 10 -15.32 -1.90 -16.76
N ALA A 11 -15.62 -1.52 -15.52
CA ALA A 11 -14.89 -0.57 -14.65
C ALA A 11 -15.74 -0.13 -13.45
N PRO A 12 -15.48 -0.68 -12.25
CA PRO A 12 -15.23 0.19 -11.08
C PRO A 12 -14.14 -0.31 -10.10
N THR A 13 -13.41 -1.38 -10.42
CA THR A 13 -12.43 -2.00 -9.51
C THR A 13 -10.99 -1.52 -9.75
N GLY A 14 -10.58 -1.34 -11.01
CA GLY A 14 -9.17 -1.10 -11.37
C GLY A 14 -8.57 0.24 -10.93
N LEU A 15 -9.28 1.36 -11.11
CA LEU A 15 -8.73 2.68 -10.78
C LEU A 15 -8.66 2.89 -9.25
N ARG A 16 -9.72 2.53 -8.53
CA ARG A 16 -9.78 2.61 -7.06
C ARG A 16 -8.69 1.75 -6.42
N ASP A 17 -8.50 0.54 -6.93
CA ASP A 17 -7.45 -0.35 -6.43
C ASP A 17 -6.05 0.19 -6.73
N ARG A 18 -5.84 0.79 -7.91
CA ARG A 18 -4.57 1.45 -8.25
C ARG A 18 -4.28 2.63 -7.32
N THR A 19 -5.26 3.51 -7.11
CA THR A 19 -5.13 4.64 -6.18
C THR A 19 -4.87 4.15 -4.76
N ARG A 20 -5.60 3.13 -4.29
CA ARG A 20 -5.40 2.53 -2.96
C ARG A 20 -3.98 1.96 -2.82
N ARG A 21 -3.44 1.30 -3.85
CA ARG A 21 -2.06 0.80 -3.87
C ARG A 21 -1.03 1.93 -3.86
N ALA A 22 -1.21 2.97 -4.66
CA ALA A 22 -0.31 4.12 -4.70
C ALA A 22 -0.20 4.81 -3.34
N VAL A 23 -1.35 5.11 -2.70
CA VAL A 23 -1.34 5.71 -1.36
C VAL A 23 -0.69 4.78 -0.33
N ARG A 24 -0.94 3.46 -0.43
CA ARG A 24 -0.28 2.48 0.45
C ARG A 24 1.24 2.50 0.27
N GLN A 25 1.73 2.64 -0.96
CA GLN A 25 3.17 2.72 -1.26
C GLN A 25 3.80 4.00 -0.70
N GLU A 26 3.15 5.15 -0.87
CA GLU A 26 3.64 6.44 -0.34
C GLU A 26 3.81 6.41 1.18
N ILE A 27 2.79 5.91 1.90
CA ILE A 27 2.86 5.73 3.36
C ILE A 27 4.00 4.78 3.74
N SER A 28 4.16 3.69 2.99
CA SER A 28 5.19 2.69 3.27
C SER A 28 6.59 3.27 3.08
N ALA A 29 6.81 4.02 2.01
CA ALA A 29 8.09 4.67 1.75
C ALA A 29 8.47 5.64 2.88
N ALA A 30 7.53 6.53 3.27
CA ALA A 30 7.77 7.48 4.36
C ALA A 30 8.08 6.79 5.70
N ALA A 31 7.34 5.72 6.03
CA ALA A 31 7.59 4.96 7.24
C ALA A 31 8.95 4.24 7.21
N MET A 32 9.30 3.61 6.10
CA MET A 32 10.59 2.91 5.96
C MET A 32 11.77 3.87 6.08
N ASP A 33 11.68 5.07 5.52
CA ASP A 33 12.72 6.10 5.66
C ASP A 33 12.91 6.50 7.13
N LEU A 34 11.82 6.67 7.89
CA LEU A 34 11.90 6.95 9.34
C LEU A 34 12.45 5.75 10.11
N PHE A 35 11.99 4.54 9.83
CA PHE A 35 12.50 3.32 10.49
C PHE A 35 14.01 3.15 10.30
N LEU A 36 14.52 3.47 9.11
CA LEU A 36 15.95 3.40 8.81
C LEU A 36 16.76 4.52 9.47
N ARG A 37 16.17 5.71 9.64
CA ARG A 37 16.85 6.89 10.20
C ARG A 37 16.83 6.93 11.73
N GLU A 38 15.70 6.58 12.34
CA GLU A 38 15.44 6.77 13.77
C GLU A 38 15.33 5.45 14.54
N GLY A 39 15.24 4.33 13.81
CA GLY A 39 14.97 3.02 14.36
C GLY A 39 13.48 2.72 14.44
N PHE A 40 13.12 1.47 14.20
CA PHE A 40 11.72 1.01 14.18
C PHE A 40 11.00 1.28 15.50
N GLU A 41 11.63 0.99 16.64
CA GLU A 41 10.99 1.16 17.95
C GLU A 41 10.73 2.62 18.30
N ASN A 42 11.65 3.51 17.93
CA ASN A 42 11.55 4.95 18.22
C ASN A 42 10.57 5.68 17.28
N THR A 43 10.20 5.06 16.16
CA THR A 43 9.28 5.66 15.20
C THR A 43 7.82 5.43 15.61
N THR A 44 7.06 6.51 15.65
CA THR A 44 5.63 6.53 15.98
C THR A 44 4.76 6.67 14.74
N VAL A 45 3.50 6.23 14.83
CA VAL A 45 2.51 6.45 13.75
C VAL A 45 2.33 7.94 13.46
N ASP A 46 2.42 8.81 14.48
CA ASP A 46 2.20 10.25 14.30
C ASP A 46 3.32 10.89 13.45
N GLN A 47 4.57 10.51 13.66
CA GLN A 47 5.68 10.93 12.79
C GLN A 47 5.50 10.42 11.36
N VAL A 48 5.02 9.17 11.19
CA VAL A 48 4.78 8.60 9.85
C VAL A 48 3.70 9.37 9.11
N VAL A 49 2.58 9.70 9.77
CA VAL A 49 1.48 10.41 9.10
C VAL A 49 1.82 11.87 8.81
N GLU A 50 2.64 12.50 9.66
CA GLU A 50 3.22 13.82 9.40
C GLU A 50 4.13 13.78 8.16
N ALA A 51 5.07 12.84 8.13
CA ALA A 51 6.00 12.68 7.00
C ALA A 51 5.28 12.33 5.68
N ALA A 52 4.22 11.53 5.74
CA ALA A 52 3.41 11.15 4.57
C ALA A 52 2.36 12.21 4.19
N GLY A 53 2.18 13.28 4.97
CA GLY A 53 1.18 14.32 4.69
C GLY A 53 -0.27 13.83 4.74
N ILE A 54 -0.58 12.86 5.62
CA ILE A 54 -1.92 12.28 5.74
C ILE A 54 -2.47 12.38 7.16
N SER A 55 -3.78 12.16 7.32
CA SER A 55 -4.38 12.04 8.65
C SER A 55 -4.12 10.66 9.27
N ARG A 56 -4.11 10.58 10.60
CA ARG A 56 -4.08 9.33 11.36
C ARG A 56 -5.23 8.37 10.98
N ARG A 57 -6.44 8.91 10.76
CA ARG A 57 -7.59 8.16 10.24
C ARG A 57 -7.30 7.55 8.87
N SER A 58 -6.62 8.29 8.00
CA SER A 58 -6.23 7.79 6.68
C SER A 58 -5.24 6.64 6.82
N PHE A 59 -4.21 6.77 7.67
CA PHE A 59 -3.26 5.70 7.95
C PHE A 59 -3.95 4.40 8.36
N PHE A 60 -4.84 4.47 9.35
CA PHE A 60 -5.56 3.30 9.86
C PHE A 60 -6.54 2.66 8.85
N ARG A 61 -6.85 3.34 7.74
CA ARG A 61 -7.60 2.75 6.61
C ARG A 61 -6.75 1.80 5.76
N TYR A 62 -5.43 1.93 5.83
CA TYR A 62 -4.47 1.13 5.08
C TYR A 62 -3.77 0.12 5.99
N PHE A 63 -3.35 0.51 7.20
CA PHE A 63 -2.55 -0.33 8.10
C PHE A 63 -3.16 -0.34 9.49
N ALA A 64 -3.23 -1.50 10.15
CA ALA A 64 -3.72 -1.54 11.52
C ALA A 64 -2.63 -1.11 12.51
N THR A 65 -1.36 -1.37 12.19
CA THR A 65 -0.21 -1.01 13.02
C THR A 65 0.98 -0.50 12.19
N LYS A 66 2.07 -0.08 12.85
CA LYS A 66 3.32 0.32 12.15
C LYS A 66 4.08 -0.90 11.60
N GLU A 67 3.94 -2.06 12.22
CA GLU A 67 4.50 -3.35 11.80
C GLU A 67 3.90 -3.79 10.45
N ASP A 68 2.60 -3.57 10.26
CA ASP A 68 1.90 -3.89 9.00
C ASP A 68 2.49 -3.14 7.80
N VAL A 69 3.15 -2.00 8.04
CA VAL A 69 3.77 -1.19 7.00
C VAL A 69 4.96 -1.93 6.39
N VAL A 70 5.78 -2.57 7.23
CA VAL A 70 6.94 -3.36 6.80
C VAL A 70 6.51 -4.52 5.92
N LEU A 71 5.47 -5.26 6.34
CA LEU A 71 4.94 -6.38 5.56
C LEU A 71 4.31 -5.90 4.25
N GLY A 72 3.61 -4.76 4.29
CA GLY A 72 3.03 -4.13 3.10
C GLY A 72 4.07 -3.77 2.04
N ASP A 73 5.17 -3.15 2.47
CA ASP A 73 6.31 -2.79 1.61
C ASP A 73 6.99 -4.04 1.04
N LEU A 74 7.29 -5.03 1.87
CA LEU A 74 7.97 -6.26 1.46
C LEU A 74 7.17 -7.02 0.37
N LEU A 75 5.86 -7.17 0.56
CA LEU A 75 5.01 -7.83 -0.43
C LEU A 75 4.97 -7.07 -1.76
N GLU A 76 4.98 -5.74 -1.72
CA GLU A 76 4.98 -4.92 -2.94
C GLU A 76 6.32 -4.97 -3.67
N ARG A 77 7.44 -4.87 -2.93
CA ARG A 77 8.78 -5.06 -3.50
C ARG A 77 8.94 -6.44 -4.10
N GLY A 78 8.46 -7.47 -3.41
CA GLY A 78 8.43 -8.86 -3.92
C GLY A 78 7.64 -8.98 -5.22
N ARG A 79 6.45 -8.38 -5.31
CA ARG A 79 5.66 -8.33 -6.54
C ARG A 79 6.41 -7.65 -7.69
N ARG A 80 7.10 -6.54 -7.41
CA ARG A 80 7.90 -5.82 -8.42
C ARG A 80 9.04 -6.69 -8.94
N VAL A 81 9.79 -7.32 -8.04
CA VAL A 81 10.89 -8.24 -8.41
C VAL A 81 10.35 -9.41 -9.25
N ALA A 82 9.27 -10.05 -8.82
CA ALA A 82 8.66 -11.15 -9.55
C ALA A 82 8.21 -10.73 -10.97
N ALA A 83 7.62 -9.54 -11.11
CA ALA A 83 7.21 -9.01 -12.40
C ALA A 83 8.39 -8.74 -13.35
N GLU A 84 9.53 -8.26 -12.83
CA GLU A 84 10.74 -8.07 -13.64
C GLU A 84 11.39 -9.40 -14.03
N LEU A 85 11.37 -10.40 -13.15
CA LEU A 85 11.87 -11.74 -13.46
C LEU A 85 11.04 -12.44 -14.54
N ALA A 86 9.72 -12.25 -14.53
CA ALA A 86 8.81 -12.84 -15.53
C ALA A 86 8.92 -12.21 -16.92
N ARG A 87 9.59 -11.04 -17.05
CA ARG A 87 9.83 -10.37 -18.34
C ARG A 87 11.11 -10.84 -19.03
N ARG A 88 11.91 -11.68 -18.39
CA ARG A 88 13.14 -12.28 -18.93
C ARG A 88 12.82 -13.58 -19.65
#